data_AF-A0A813PCZ9-F1
#
_entry.id   AF-A0A813PCZ9-F1
#
_cell.length_a   1.000
_cell.length_b   1.000
_cell.length_c   1.000
_cell.angle_alpha   90.00
_cell.angle_beta   90.00
_cell.angle_gamma   90.00
#
_symmetry.space_group_name_H-M   'P 1'
#
loop_
_entity.id
_entity.type
_entity.pdbx_description
1 polymer ?
#
loop_
_entity_poly.entity_id
_entity_poly.type
_entity_poly.pdbx_seq_one_letter_code
_entity_poly.pdbx_strand_id
1 'polypeptide(L)'
;MKRLSYSNINRTAQQEEVVRRVRYPRYVGRDGLVRPYISHEAMGFFILNKLENGKYAKTDTYVAHITCAGSPPSWLLATSKRLFFVTEISFLGLYEIDWRIEYEDLKEEPAVKPNINQIQILTKEPKKTGTLRSTRSVDKMVKYRNISEARYIVDKITNAMHTIGL
;
A
#
# COMPACT_ATOMS: atom_id res chain seq x y z
N MET A 1 9.14 48.32 -46.98
CA MET A 1 9.71 46.96 -47.07
C MET A 1 9.48 46.27 -45.71
N LYS A 2 8.65 45.21 -45.69
CA LYS A 2 8.43 44.13 -44.65
C LYS A 2 8.24 44.53 -43.16
N ARG A 3 7.03 44.32 -42.57
CA ARG A 3 6.53 43.11 -41.83
C ARG A 3 7.27 42.90 -40.48
N LEU A 4 6.70 42.55 -39.33
CA LEU A 4 5.37 42.13 -38.83
C LEU A 4 5.48 42.14 -37.28
N SER A 5 4.49 42.65 -36.55
CA SER A 5 3.50 41.88 -35.76
C SER A 5 4.05 41.02 -34.61
N TYR A 6 3.57 41.38 -33.40
CA TYR A 6 3.61 40.66 -32.13
C TYR A 6 3.31 39.16 -32.22
N SER A 7 3.94 38.38 -31.35
CA SER A 7 3.30 37.17 -30.81
C SER A 7 3.63 37.01 -29.32
N ASN A 8 2.59 37.23 -28.52
CA ASN A 8 2.49 36.75 -27.16
C ASN A 8 2.72 35.23 -27.19
N ILE A 9 3.69 34.77 -26.41
CA ILE A 9 3.85 33.36 -26.08
C ILE A 9 2.64 32.91 -25.26
N ASN A 10 1.61 32.44 -25.94
CA ASN A 10 0.53 31.67 -25.34
C ASN A 10 1.15 30.39 -24.78
N ARG A 11 1.33 30.33 -23.46
CA ARG A 11 1.65 29.11 -22.74
C ARG A 11 0.36 28.27 -22.72
N THR A 12 0.11 27.59 -23.82
CA THR A 12 -0.97 26.59 -23.92
C THR A 12 -0.66 25.52 -22.89
N ALA A 13 -1.43 25.47 -21.80
CA ALA A 13 -1.46 24.32 -20.93
C ALA A 13 -1.93 23.14 -21.79
N GLN A 14 -0.99 22.32 -22.27
CA GLN A 14 -1.33 21.00 -22.78
C GLN A 14 -1.99 20.26 -21.64
N GLN A 15 -3.30 20.14 -21.71
CA GLN A 15 -4.05 19.18 -20.91
C GLN A 15 -3.55 17.81 -21.35
N GLU A 16 -2.60 17.25 -20.60
CA GLU A 16 -2.17 15.87 -20.80
C GLU A 16 -3.42 15.00 -20.61
N GLU A 17 -3.92 14.47 -21.73
CA GLU A 17 -4.98 13.47 -21.70
C GLU A 17 -4.42 12.26 -20.94
N VAL A 18 -4.87 12.07 -19.71
CA VAL A 18 -4.40 11.00 -18.84
C VAL A 18 -4.90 9.68 -19.42
N VAL A 19 -4.09 9.05 -20.27
CA VAL A 19 -4.37 7.71 -20.81
C VAL A 19 -4.35 6.73 -19.65
N ARG A 20 -5.55 6.33 -19.20
CA ARG A 20 -5.70 5.31 -18.16
C ARG A 20 -5.33 3.95 -18.72
N ARG A 21 -4.51 3.21 -17.98
CA ARG A 21 -4.12 1.84 -18.37
C ARG A 21 -5.36 0.94 -18.37
N VAL A 22 -5.57 0.19 -19.45
CA VAL A 22 -6.61 -0.85 -19.51
C VAL A 22 -6.32 -1.98 -18.53
N ARG A 23 -5.03 -2.25 -18.26
CA ARG A 23 -4.57 -3.29 -17.31
C ARG A 23 -3.28 -2.89 -16.60
N TYR A 24 -3.11 -3.36 -15.36
CA TYR A 24 -1.84 -3.24 -14.64
C TYR A 24 -0.79 -4.22 -15.16
N PRO A 25 0.52 -3.90 -15.03
CA PRO A 25 1.59 -4.84 -15.33
C PRO A 25 1.44 -6.15 -14.54
N ARG A 26 1.71 -7.29 -15.18
CA ARG A 26 1.62 -8.60 -14.54
C ARG A 26 2.64 -8.70 -13.40
N TYR A 27 2.23 -9.24 -12.26
CA TYR A 27 3.14 -9.66 -11.20
C TYR A 27 3.80 -10.99 -11.59
N VAL A 28 5.13 -11.04 -11.51
CA VAL A 28 5.91 -12.28 -11.61
C VAL A 28 6.60 -12.48 -10.28
N GLY A 29 6.30 -13.61 -9.63
CA GLY A 29 6.86 -13.95 -8.32
C GLY A 29 8.37 -14.17 -8.37
N ARG A 30 9.00 -14.25 -7.20
CA ARG A 30 10.46 -14.53 -7.07
C ARG A 30 10.86 -15.89 -7.62
N ASP A 31 9.92 -16.82 -7.75
CA ASP A 31 10.14 -18.14 -8.34
C ASP A 31 10.32 -18.11 -9.86
N GLY A 32 10.05 -16.97 -10.52
CA GLY A 32 10.17 -16.81 -11.96
C GLY A 32 9.12 -17.57 -12.77
N LEU A 33 8.17 -18.24 -12.11
CA LEU A 33 7.14 -19.02 -12.79
C LEU A 33 6.06 -18.10 -13.35
N VAL A 34 5.81 -18.23 -14.66
CA VAL A 34 4.73 -17.50 -15.34
C VAL A 34 3.39 -18.15 -15.00
N ARG A 35 2.52 -17.37 -14.33
CA ARG A 35 1.15 -17.75 -13.99
C ARG A 35 0.12 -17.01 -14.86
N PRO A 36 -1.12 -17.51 -14.96
CA PRO A 36 -2.23 -16.74 -15.54
C PRO A 36 -2.32 -15.35 -14.91
N TYR A 37 -2.75 -14.37 -15.71
CA TYR A 37 -2.89 -13.00 -15.22
C TYR A 37 -4.00 -12.91 -14.15
N ILE A 38 -3.64 -12.40 -12.98
CA ILE A 38 -4.58 -12.10 -11.90
C ILE A 38 -4.59 -10.59 -11.71
N SER A 39 -5.72 -9.95 -12.02
CA SER A 39 -5.88 -8.48 -11.96
C SER A 39 -5.60 -7.92 -10.56
N HIS A 40 -6.05 -8.64 -9.53
CA HIS A 40 -5.82 -8.29 -8.12
C HIS A 40 -4.34 -8.22 -7.78
N GLU A 41 -3.57 -9.27 -8.10
CA GLU A 41 -2.13 -9.30 -7.83
C GLU A 41 -1.37 -8.26 -8.66
N ALA A 42 -1.77 -8.06 -9.92
CA ALA A 42 -1.20 -7.04 -10.78
C ALA A 42 -1.40 -5.62 -10.21
N MET A 43 -2.57 -5.32 -9.63
CA MET A 43 -2.83 -4.06 -8.95
C MET A 43 -1.97 -3.92 -7.69
N GLY A 44 -1.96 -4.92 -6.82
CA GLY A 44 -1.17 -4.87 -5.58
C GLY A 44 0.33 -4.70 -5.84
N PHE A 45 0.86 -5.41 -6.83
CA PHE A 45 2.25 -5.23 -7.27
C PHE A 45 2.49 -3.86 -7.90
N PHE A 46 1.55 -3.35 -8.70
CA PHE A 46 1.65 -1.99 -9.24
C PHE A 46 1.72 -0.94 -8.12
N ILE A 47 0.87 -1.04 -7.09
CA ILE A 47 0.90 -0.15 -5.92
C ILE A 47 2.28 -0.23 -5.25
N LEU A 48 2.79 -1.44 -4.98
CA LEU A 48 4.11 -1.63 -4.36
C LEU A 48 5.24 -0.96 -5.18
N ASN A 49 5.19 -1.02 -6.50
CA ASN A 49 6.17 -0.35 -7.37
C ASN A 49 6.06 1.18 -7.38
N LYS A 50 4.91 1.74 -6.97
CA LYS A 50 4.72 3.18 -6.85
C LYS A 50 5.19 3.74 -5.51
N LEU A 51 5.22 2.93 -4.46
CA LEU A 51 5.65 3.36 -3.13
C LEU A 51 7.12 3.80 -3.12
N GLU A 52 7.37 5.04 -2.70
CA GLU A 52 8.72 5.67 -2.65
C GLU A 52 9.56 5.37 -3.91
N ASN A 53 8.98 5.57 -5.11
CA ASN A 53 9.63 5.32 -6.40
C ASN A 53 10.19 3.89 -6.55
N GLY A 54 9.44 2.90 -6.05
CA GLY A 54 9.77 1.48 -6.17
C GLY A 54 10.86 1.01 -5.22
N LYS A 55 11.25 1.82 -4.23
CA LYS A 55 12.23 1.43 -3.20
C LYS A 55 11.86 0.11 -2.52
N TYR A 56 10.58 -0.07 -2.16
CA TYR A 56 10.13 -1.27 -1.45
C TYR A 56 9.98 -2.49 -2.35
N ALA A 57 9.70 -2.31 -3.64
CA ALA A 57 9.67 -3.43 -4.59
C ALA A 57 11.06 -4.09 -4.75
N LYS A 58 12.15 -3.39 -4.38
CA LYS A 58 13.52 -3.93 -4.38
C LYS A 58 13.81 -4.76 -3.12
N THR A 59 13.23 -4.40 -1.98
CA THR A 59 13.53 -5.02 -0.68
C THR A 59 12.52 -6.09 -0.28
N ASP A 60 11.30 -5.98 -0.77
CA ASP A 60 10.13 -6.73 -0.34
C ASP A 60 9.48 -7.43 -1.53
N THR A 61 8.70 -8.48 -1.27
CA THR A 61 7.86 -9.13 -2.27
C THR A 61 6.39 -8.93 -1.95
N TYR A 62 5.60 -8.67 -2.98
CA TYR A 62 4.14 -8.56 -2.84
C TYR A 62 3.54 -9.87 -2.30
N VAL A 63 2.69 -9.78 -1.27
CA VAL A 63 2.00 -10.93 -0.69
C VAL A 63 0.50 -10.83 -0.93
N ALA A 64 -0.14 -9.75 -0.45
CA ALA A 64 -1.58 -9.56 -0.56
C ALA A 64 -1.95 -8.09 -0.36
N HIS A 65 -3.16 -7.73 -0.80
CA HIS A 65 -3.74 -6.43 -0.46
C HIS A 65 -5.26 -6.51 -0.41
N ILE A 66 -5.87 -5.56 0.32
CA ILE A 66 -7.32 -5.31 0.30
C ILE A 66 -7.58 -3.82 0.14
N THR A 67 -8.75 -3.49 -0.40
CA THR A 67 -9.24 -2.11 -0.42
C THR A 67 -9.93 -1.79 0.90
N CYS A 68 -9.52 -0.70 1.53
CA CYS A 68 -10.09 -0.24 2.78
C CYS A 68 -11.44 0.47 2.54
N ALA A 69 -12.26 0.52 3.59
CA ALA A 69 -13.49 1.30 3.56
C ALA A 69 -13.18 2.79 3.77
N GLY A 70 -13.88 3.66 3.04
CA GLY A 70 -13.74 5.10 3.15
C GLY A 70 -13.36 5.79 1.83
N SER A 71 -13.18 7.10 1.95
CA SER A 71 -12.68 7.99 0.90
C SER A 71 -11.63 8.92 1.53
N PRO A 72 -10.49 9.18 0.88
CA PRO A 72 -10.06 8.68 -0.44
C PRO A 72 -9.82 7.15 -0.50
N PRO A 73 -9.71 6.55 -1.70
CA PRO A 73 -9.34 5.15 -1.87
C PRO A 73 -8.05 4.82 -1.14
N SER A 74 -8.06 3.74 -0.38
CA SER A 74 -6.91 3.30 0.41
C SER A 74 -6.81 1.78 0.44
N TRP A 75 -5.62 1.27 0.73
CA TRP A 75 -5.32 -0.16 0.76
C TRP A 75 -4.45 -0.52 1.96
N LEU A 76 -4.75 -1.67 2.55
CA LEU A 76 -3.81 -2.38 3.41
C LEU A 76 -3.03 -3.33 2.51
N LEU A 77 -1.72 -3.10 2.42
CA LEU A 77 -0.81 -3.85 1.56
C LEU A 77 0.15 -4.64 2.45
N ALA A 78 0.16 -5.96 2.28
CA ALA A 78 1.09 -6.87 2.93
C ALA A 78 2.21 -7.25 1.97
N THR A 79 3.45 -7.21 2.45
CA THR A 79 4.63 -7.67 1.73
C THR A 79 5.33 -8.80 2.48
N SER A 80 6.41 -9.34 1.95
CA SER A 80 7.22 -10.35 2.63
C SER A 80 7.94 -9.85 3.90
N LYS A 81 7.78 -8.58 4.31
CA LYS A 81 8.54 -7.99 5.45
C LYS A 81 7.71 -7.05 6.31
N ARG A 82 6.70 -6.38 5.73
CA ARG A 82 6.02 -5.28 6.40
C ARG A 82 4.60 -5.07 5.88
N LEU A 83 3.84 -4.32 6.66
CA LEU A 83 2.55 -3.78 6.28
C LEU A 83 2.70 -2.32 5.84
N PHE A 84 1.88 -1.93 4.87
CA PHE A 84 1.65 -0.54 4.51
C PHE A 84 0.16 -0.23 4.55
N PHE A 85 -0.17 0.96 5.03
CA PHE A 85 -1.44 1.59 4.71
C PHE A 85 -1.17 2.70 3.72
N VAL A 86 -1.81 2.57 2.56
CA VAL A 86 -1.54 3.39 1.39
C VAL A 86 -2.82 4.09 0.99
N THR A 87 -2.74 5.39 0.74
CA THR A 87 -3.86 6.20 0.28
C THR A 87 -3.57 6.76 -1.12
N GLU A 88 -4.57 6.74 -2.00
CA GLU A 88 -4.49 7.44 -3.28
C GLU A 88 -4.80 8.94 -3.07
N ILE A 89 -3.80 9.78 -3.31
CA ILE A 89 -3.84 11.22 -3.01
C ILE A 89 -4.58 11.99 -4.12
N SER A 90 -4.60 11.45 -5.34
CA SER A 90 -5.21 12.10 -6.48
C SER A 90 -5.66 11.10 -7.54
N PHE A 91 -6.59 11.53 -8.40
CA PHE A 91 -7.07 10.75 -9.55
C PHE A 91 -5.98 10.42 -10.59
N LEU A 92 -4.76 10.90 -10.40
CA LEU A 92 -3.59 10.63 -11.25
C LEU A 92 -2.84 9.35 -10.83
N GLY A 93 -3.31 8.63 -9.81
CA GLY A 93 -2.67 7.40 -9.33
C GLY A 93 -1.37 7.68 -8.56
N LEU A 94 -1.34 8.77 -7.80
CA LEU A 94 -0.30 9.05 -6.82
C LEU A 94 -0.67 8.39 -5.49
N TYR A 95 0.29 7.69 -4.88
CA TYR A 95 0.09 6.92 -3.66
C TYR A 95 0.95 7.49 -2.53
N GLU A 96 0.35 7.73 -1.37
CA GLU A 96 1.01 8.11 -0.13
C GLU A 96 1.05 6.92 0.82
N ILE A 97 2.14 6.82 1.59
CA ILE A 97 2.25 5.86 2.69
C ILE A 97 1.87 6.60 3.96
N ASP A 98 0.66 6.38 4.47
CA ASP A 98 0.24 6.99 5.73
C ASP A 98 1.00 6.39 6.92
N TRP A 99 1.25 5.09 6.88
CA TRP A 99 2.13 4.40 7.80
C TRP A 99 2.62 3.07 7.23
N ARG A 100 3.72 2.61 7.80
CA ARG A 100 4.32 1.29 7.54
C ARG A 100 4.80 0.67 8.84
N ILE A 101 4.69 -0.65 8.97
CA ILE A 101 5.08 -1.40 10.16
C ILE A 101 5.78 -2.67 9.70
N GLU A 102 7.03 -2.87 10.11
CA GLU A 102 7.73 -4.13 9.86
C GLU A 102 7.17 -5.24 10.75
N TYR A 103 7.20 -6.49 10.29
CA TYR A 103 6.64 -7.60 11.06
C TYR A 103 7.32 -7.78 12.42
N GLU A 104 8.61 -7.47 12.52
CA GLU A 104 9.36 -7.48 13.78
C GLU A 104 8.82 -6.48 14.82
N ASP A 105 8.14 -5.42 14.39
CA ASP A 105 7.57 -4.39 15.26
C ASP A 105 6.12 -4.67 15.65
N LEU A 106 5.51 -5.74 15.11
CA LEU A 106 4.17 -6.17 15.52
C LEU A 106 4.24 -6.83 16.90
N LYS A 107 3.30 -6.46 17.77
CA LYS A 107 3.16 -7.07 19.10
C LYS A 107 2.56 -8.47 19.00
N GLU A 108 1.60 -8.64 18.10
CA GLU A 108 0.87 -9.87 17.83
C GLU A 108 0.37 -9.86 16.37
N GLU A 109 -0.16 -11.00 15.91
CA GLU A 109 -0.81 -11.09 14.61
C GLU A 109 -2.00 -10.12 14.50
N PRO A 110 -2.22 -9.47 13.32
CA PRO A 110 -3.36 -8.60 13.14
C PRO A 110 -4.69 -9.33 13.36
N ALA A 111 -5.61 -8.70 14.11
CA ALA A 111 -6.87 -9.33 14.48
C ALA A 111 -8.07 -8.68 13.78
N VAL A 112 -8.90 -9.48 13.11
CA VAL A 112 -10.19 -8.99 12.59
C VAL A 112 -11.14 -8.75 13.78
N LYS A 113 -11.73 -7.55 13.83
CA LYS A 113 -12.80 -7.17 14.79
C LYS A 113 -14.13 -7.00 14.03
N PRO A 114 -14.95 -8.06 13.92
CA PRO A 114 -16.21 -8.04 13.16
C PRO A 114 -17.21 -6.98 13.61
N ASN A 115 -17.34 -6.76 14.92
CA ASN A 115 -18.34 -5.85 15.48
C ASN A 115 -18.19 -4.38 15.03
N ILE A 116 -16.99 -3.99 14.58
CA ILE A 116 -16.66 -2.62 14.17
C ILE A 116 -16.07 -2.55 12.75
N ASN A 117 -16.13 -3.66 12.00
CA ASN A 117 -15.60 -3.80 10.64
C ASN A 117 -14.15 -3.29 10.48
N GLN A 118 -13.28 -3.61 11.45
CA GLN A 118 -11.88 -3.18 11.45
C GLN A 118 -10.90 -4.34 11.66
N ILE A 119 -9.72 -4.24 11.07
CA ILE A 119 -8.55 -5.04 11.41
C ILE A 119 -7.74 -4.22 12.42
N GLN A 120 -7.44 -4.81 13.56
CA GLN A 120 -6.58 -4.26 14.59
C GLN A 120 -5.13 -4.69 14.34
N ILE A 121 -4.22 -3.72 14.35
CA ILE A 121 -2.78 -3.93 14.18
C ILE A 121 -2.10 -3.28 15.38
N LEU A 122 -1.57 -4.10 16.28
CA LEU A 122 -0.87 -3.64 17.48
C LEU A 122 0.64 -3.67 17.26
N THR A 123 1.30 -2.55 17.53
CA THR A 123 2.77 -2.50 17.51
C THR A 123 3.34 -2.70 18.92
N LYS A 124 4.58 -3.18 18.99
CA LYS A 124 5.38 -3.15 20.22
C LYS A 124 5.52 -1.70 20.70
N GLU A 125 5.76 -1.51 22.00
CA GLU A 125 6.03 -0.17 22.53
C GLU A 125 7.27 0.43 21.84
N PRO A 126 7.24 1.71 21.46
CA PRO A 126 8.41 2.33 20.85
C PRO A 126 9.58 2.31 21.85
N LYS A 127 10.74 1.78 21.43
CA LYS A 127 11.97 1.82 22.24
C LYS A 127 12.37 3.28 22.46
N LYS A 128 12.02 3.87 23.61
CA LYS A 128 12.46 5.23 23.97
C LYS A 128 13.90 5.20 24.46
N THR A 129 14.79 5.92 23.77
CA THR A 129 16.06 6.38 24.33
C THR A 129 15.79 7.58 25.24
N GLY A 130 15.79 7.36 26.56
CA GLY A 130 15.79 8.41 27.58
C GLY A 130 14.42 8.86 28.09
N THR A 131 14.18 8.61 29.38
CA THR A 131 13.10 9.13 30.25
C THR A 131 11.82 8.29 30.39
N LEU A 132 11.44 8.12 31.67
CA LEU A 132 10.37 7.30 32.25
C LEU A 132 8.95 7.81 31.88
N ARG A 133 8.36 7.25 30.82
CA ARG A 133 6.90 7.12 30.66
C ARG A 133 6.59 5.84 29.88
N SER A 134 5.85 4.90 30.50
CA SER A 134 5.26 3.75 29.80
C SER A 134 4.44 4.26 28.62
N THR A 135 4.84 3.90 27.41
CA THR A 135 4.21 4.39 26.18
C THR A 135 3.43 3.22 25.61
N ARG A 136 2.11 3.22 25.81
CA ARG A 136 1.20 2.18 25.34
C ARG A 136 1.47 1.87 23.85
N SER A 137 1.34 0.60 23.48
CA SER A 137 1.36 0.13 22.09
C SER A 137 0.56 1.04 21.15
N VAL A 138 1.09 1.33 19.96
CA VAL A 138 0.34 2.09 18.95
C VAL A 138 -0.68 1.15 18.33
N ASP A 139 -1.96 1.49 18.49
CA ASP A 139 -3.07 0.75 17.88
C ASP A 139 -3.42 1.37 16.53
N LYS A 140 -3.27 0.59 15.45
CA LYS A 140 -3.72 0.96 14.11
C LYS A 140 -4.97 0.16 13.77
N MET A 141 -6.05 0.87 13.51
CA MET A 141 -7.32 0.28 13.11
C MET A 141 -7.60 0.55 11.63
N VAL A 142 -7.76 -0.50 10.85
CA VAL A 142 -8.03 -0.43 9.42
C VAL A 142 -9.44 -0.89 9.12
N LYS A 143 -10.29 0.00 8.61
CA LYS A 143 -11.66 -0.36 8.22
C LYS A 143 -11.66 -1.18 6.93
N TYR A 144 -12.36 -2.30 6.93
CA TYR A 144 -12.58 -3.13 5.74
C TYR A 144 -14.03 -3.06 5.27
N ARG A 145 -14.26 -3.39 3.99
CA ARG A 145 -15.61 -3.45 3.41
C ARG A 145 -16.22 -4.85 3.53
N ASN A 146 -15.38 -5.87 3.39
CA ASN A 146 -15.80 -7.27 3.37
C ASN A 146 -14.99 -8.08 4.39
N ILE A 147 -15.68 -8.81 5.26
CA ILE A 147 -15.04 -9.65 6.29
C ILE A 147 -14.23 -10.80 5.70
N SER A 148 -14.64 -11.35 4.55
CA SER A 148 -13.89 -12.41 3.87
C SER A 148 -12.54 -11.91 3.36
N GLU A 149 -12.49 -10.69 2.83
CA GLU A 149 -11.23 -10.03 2.45
C GLU A 149 -10.35 -9.72 3.66
N ALA A 150 -10.96 -9.26 4.76
CA ALA A 150 -10.24 -9.00 6.00
C ALA A 150 -9.60 -10.28 6.58
N ARG A 151 -10.35 -11.38 6.62
CA ARG A 151 -9.82 -12.69 7.03
C ARG A 151 -8.73 -13.17 6.08
N TYR A 152 -8.95 -13.02 4.77
CA TYR A 152 -7.97 -13.38 3.75
C TYR A 152 -6.64 -12.65 3.94
N ILE A 153 -6.65 -11.33 4.13
CA ILE A 153 -5.39 -10.61 4.29
C ILE A 153 -4.71 -10.92 5.62
N VAL A 154 -5.47 -11.11 6.71
CA VAL A 154 -4.90 -11.52 8.01
C VAL A 154 -4.19 -12.87 7.88
N ASP A 155 -4.82 -13.88 7.26
CA ASP A 155 -4.20 -15.17 6.99
C ASP A 155 -2.90 -15.03 6.17
N LYS A 156 -2.91 -14.18 5.13
CA LYS A 156 -1.71 -13.92 4.33
C LYS A 156 -0.59 -13.24 5.12
N ILE A 157 -0.93 -12.36 6.05
CA ILE A 157 0.03 -11.70 6.93
C ILE A 157 0.64 -12.70 7.91
N THR A 158 -0.20 -13.50 8.58
CA THR A 158 0.25 -14.56 9.50
C THR A 158 1.21 -15.53 8.80
N ASN A 159 0.84 -16.01 7.61
CA ASN A 159 1.72 -16.88 6.82
C ASN A 159 3.05 -16.21 6.44
N ALA A 160 3.03 -14.91 6.12
CA ALA A 160 4.25 -14.16 5.82
C ALA A 160 5.14 -13.96 7.06
N MET A 161 4.55 -13.75 8.25
CA MET A 161 5.28 -13.65 9.52
C MET A 161 5.98 -14.97 9.86
N HIS A 162 5.26 -16.09 9.79
CA HIS A 162 5.82 -17.42 10.08
C HIS A 162 6.94 -17.82 9.11
N THR A 163 6.89 -17.37 7.85
CA THR A 163 7.96 -17.63 6.87
C THR A 163 9.30 -17.00 7.28
N ILE A 164 9.28 -15.96 8.13
CA ILE A 164 10.47 -15.25 8.62
C ILE A 164 10.93 -15.81 9.99
N GLY A 165 10.16 -16.72 10.60
CA GLY A 165 10.42 -17.25 11.94
C GLY A 165 9.99 -16.32 13.07
N LEU A 166 8.99 -15.47 12.82
CA LEU A 166 8.37 -14.55 13.78
C LEU A 166 6.98 -15.03 14.19
#